data_AF-A0A353RJQ0-F1
#
_entry.id   AF-A0A353RJQ0-F1
#
_cell.length_a   1.000
_cell.length_b   1.000
_cell.length_c   1.000
_cell.angle_alpha   90.00
_cell.angle_beta   90.00
_cell.angle_gamma   90.00
#
_symmetry.space_group_name_H-M   'P 1'
#
loop_
_entity.id
_entity.type
_entity.pdbx_description
1 polymer ?
#
loop_
_entity_poly.entity_id
_entity_poly.type
_entity_poly.pdbx_seq_one_letter_code
_entity_poly.pdbx_strand_id
1 'polypeptide(L)'
;MNNNKLSINIFSKTEKAYWETIQELYRQQEQMYRTRTNRIDHHIVSMYQPFIRPIVRGKDGKNVEFGSKINVSLMSGFARINQFDFEAFNESTFLKEQVEEYKNFFGCYPEVVQTDDIYMTRDNRSYLKERGIRHTGRPLGRKPKKEAQTRYKREKQRKEKNERNQIEGKFGQGKAGYNRNKIMTQLSDTHES
;
A
#
# COMPACT_ATOMS: atom_id res chain seq x y z
N MET A 1 44.61 -14.12 3.37
CA MET A 1 44.15 -15.36 4.04
C MET A 1 42.68 -15.21 4.38
N ASN A 2 41.82 -15.98 3.72
CA ASN A 2 40.36 -15.87 3.82
C ASN A 2 39.88 -16.76 4.99
N ASN A 3 39.99 -16.27 6.22
CA ASN A 3 39.68 -17.03 7.45
C ASN A 3 38.18 -17.12 7.79
N ASN A 4 37.27 -16.81 6.85
CA ASN A 4 35.84 -16.69 7.15
C ASN A 4 34.96 -17.84 6.62
N LYS A 5 35.57 -18.97 6.21
CA LYS A 5 34.81 -20.17 5.79
C LYS A 5 34.54 -21.18 6.92
N LEU A 6 35.30 -21.13 8.02
CA LEU A 6 35.16 -22.08 9.15
C LEU A 6 34.27 -21.56 10.29
N SER A 7 34.09 -20.24 10.40
CA SER A 7 33.25 -19.60 11.43
C SER A 7 31.74 -19.81 11.23
N ILE A 8 31.32 -20.08 9.99
CA ILE A 8 29.90 -20.24 9.61
C ILE A 8 29.26 -21.53 10.14
N ASN A 9 30.02 -22.49 10.67
CA ASN A 9 29.45 -23.72 11.24
C ASN A 9 29.15 -23.66 12.75
N ILE A 10 29.41 -22.53 13.41
CA ILE A 10 29.15 -22.36 14.86
C ILE A 10 27.78 -21.72 15.11
N PHE A 11 27.30 -20.89 14.18
CA PHE A 11 26.06 -20.15 14.35
C PHE A 11 24.82 -20.99 14.05
N SER A 12 23.82 -20.87 14.92
CA SER A 12 22.45 -21.27 14.65
C SER A 12 21.88 -20.52 13.43
N LYS A 13 20.80 -21.04 12.84
CA LYS A 13 20.13 -20.41 11.69
C LYS A 13 19.75 -18.94 11.98
N THR A 14 19.31 -18.67 13.20
CA THR A 14 18.92 -17.33 13.65
C THR A 14 20.13 -16.40 13.74
N GLU A 15 21.24 -16.86 14.33
CA GLU A 15 22.47 -16.06 14.44
C GLU A 15 23.08 -15.75 13.08
N LYS A 16 22.99 -16.68 12.11
CA LYS A 16 23.37 -16.44 10.72
C LYS A 16 22.54 -15.33 10.09
N ALA A 17 21.21 -15.36 10.25
CA ALA A 17 20.33 -14.33 9.72
C ALA A 17 20.59 -12.95 10.36
N TYR A 18 20.86 -12.90 11.67
CA TYR A 18 21.28 -11.66 12.34
C TYR A 18 22.61 -11.16 11.81
N TRP A 19 23.60 -12.04 11.65
CA TRP A 19 24.91 -11.69 11.11
C TRP A 19 24.78 -11.07 9.71
N GLU A 20 24.04 -11.73 8.81
CA GLU A 20 23.78 -11.22 7.46
C GLU A 20 23.07 -9.85 7.49
N THR A 21 22.07 -9.69 8.37
CA THR A 21 21.36 -8.43 8.57
C THR A 21 22.29 -7.31 9.04
N ILE A 22 23.19 -7.60 9.99
CA ILE A 22 24.16 -6.61 10.51
C ILE A 22 25.15 -6.20 9.43
N GLN A 23 25.65 -7.15 8.64
CA GLN A 23 26.57 -6.86 7.53
C GLN A 23 25.90 -5.97 6.49
N GLU A 24 24.66 -6.26 6.11
CA GLU A 24 23.91 -5.46 5.15
C GLU A 24 23.57 -4.08 5.71
N LEU A 25 23.14 -3.99 6.97
CA LEU A 25 22.90 -2.70 7.65
C LEU A 25 24.15 -1.81 7.64
N TYR A 26 25.31 -2.39 7.96
CA TYR A 26 26.58 -1.67 7.91
C TYR A 26 26.90 -1.19 6.49
N ARG A 27 26.78 -2.07 5.49
CA ARG A 27 27.00 -1.73 4.07
C ARG A 27 26.10 -0.57 3.63
N GLN A 28 24.82 -0.61 4.00
CA GLN A 28 23.85 0.44 3.68
C GLN A 28 24.23 1.77 4.33
N GLN A 29 24.56 1.78 5.63
CA GLN A 29 24.97 2.99 6.35
C GLN A 29 26.27 3.58 5.81
N GLU A 30 27.27 2.75 5.51
CA GLU A 30 28.53 3.19 4.92
C GLU A 30 28.31 3.83 3.54
N GLN A 31 27.52 3.18 2.68
CA GLN A 31 27.18 3.72 1.36
C GLN A 31 26.48 5.06 1.48
N MET A 32 25.47 5.16 2.34
CA MET A 32 24.71 6.40 2.58
C MET A 32 25.61 7.54 3.09
N TYR A 33 26.52 7.23 4.02
CA TYR A 33 27.49 8.19 4.55
C TYR A 33 28.46 8.68 3.46
N ARG A 34 29.08 7.77 2.70
CA ARG A 34 30.06 8.11 1.66
C ARG A 34 29.45 8.92 0.52
N THR A 35 28.22 8.59 0.12
CA THR A 35 27.52 9.26 -0.98
C THR A 35 26.68 10.45 -0.53
N ARG A 36 26.60 10.72 0.78
CA ARG A 36 25.76 11.77 1.39
C ARG A 36 24.29 11.70 0.95
N THR A 37 23.76 10.48 0.79
CA THR A 37 22.35 10.24 0.44
C THR A 37 21.57 9.71 1.64
N ASN A 38 20.31 10.15 1.76
CA ASN A 38 19.37 9.62 2.75
C ASN A 38 18.43 8.57 2.16
N ARG A 39 18.72 8.08 0.94
CA ARG A 39 17.94 7.08 0.23
C ARG A 39 18.79 5.87 -0.11
N ILE A 40 18.27 4.70 0.23
CA ILE A 40 18.76 3.40 -0.22
C ILE A 40 17.57 2.47 -0.41
N ASP A 41 17.65 1.60 -1.42
CA ASP A 41 16.61 0.60 -1.65
C ASP A 41 16.71 -0.50 -0.59
N HIS A 42 15.57 -1.08 -0.20
CA HIS A 42 15.48 -2.09 0.86
C HIS A 42 16.14 -1.67 2.20
N HIS A 43 15.95 -0.40 2.59
CA HIS A 43 16.57 0.18 3.78
C HIS A 43 16.20 -0.58 5.06
N ILE A 44 17.20 -1.17 5.71
CA ILE A 44 17.05 -1.87 6.98
C ILE A 44 17.06 -0.85 8.13
N VAL A 45 15.98 -0.85 8.91
CA VAL A 45 15.81 0.04 10.07
C VAL A 45 15.66 -0.70 11.40
N SER A 46 15.55 -2.04 11.35
CA SER A 46 15.45 -2.91 12.51
C SER A 46 16.22 -4.19 12.29
N MET A 47 17.11 -4.53 13.24
CA MET A 47 17.83 -5.80 13.22
C MET A 47 16.92 -7.00 13.52
N TYR A 48 15.89 -6.79 14.35
CA TYR A 48 14.96 -7.84 14.77
C TYR A 48 13.88 -8.11 13.71
N GLN A 49 13.57 -7.10 12.90
CA GLN A 49 12.57 -7.19 11.82
C GLN A 49 13.14 -6.54 10.55
N PRO A 50 14.13 -7.19 9.92
CA PRO A 50 14.85 -6.64 8.78
C PRO A 50 14.03 -6.59 7.50
N PHE A 51 12.77 -7.01 7.51
CA PHE A 51 11.81 -6.89 6.41
C PHE A 51 10.96 -5.61 6.51
N ILE A 52 10.89 -4.95 7.68
CA ILE A 52 10.16 -3.69 7.83
C ILE A 52 10.92 -2.57 7.14
N ARG A 53 10.21 -1.77 6.36
CA ARG A 53 10.79 -0.65 5.60
C ARG A 53 10.24 0.68 6.08
N PRO A 54 11.03 1.76 5.97
CA PRO A 54 10.52 3.12 6.10
C PRO A 54 9.64 3.47 4.89
N ILE A 55 8.37 3.83 5.12
CA ILE A 55 7.44 4.28 4.08
C ILE A 55 7.21 5.78 4.22
N VAL A 56 7.63 6.55 3.21
CA VAL A 56 7.46 8.01 3.20
C VAL A 56 5.99 8.39 3.02
N ARG A 57 5.50 9.30 3.86
CA ARG A 57 4.15 9.86 3.81
C ARG A 57 4.20 11.34 3.44
N GLY A 58 3.25 11.77 2.61
CA GLY A 58 3.12 13.18 2.21
C GLY A 58 2.19 14.02 3.11
N LYS A 59 1.99 13.66 4.38
CA LYS A 59 1.12 14.39 5.32
C LYS A 59 1.97 15.08 6.39
N ASP A 60 1.60 16.30 6.78
CA ASP A 60 2.29 17.06 7.83
C ASP A 60 2.28 16.30 9.18
N GLY A 61 3.47 16.23 9.82
CA GLY A 61 3.67 15.65 11.15
C GLY A 61 4.71 14.54 11.19
N LYS A 62 4.42 13.37 10.61
CA LYS A 62 5.35 12.23 10.53
C LYS A 62 5.66 11.92 9.07
N ASN A 63 6.90 12.20 8.68
CA ASN A 63 7.35 12.03 7.30
C ASN A 63 7.50 10.56 6.89
N VAL A 64 7.68 9.65 7.86
CA VAL A 64 7.89 8.22 7.64
C VAL A 64 7.02 7.42 8.61
N GLU A 65 6.33 6.41 8.07
CA GLU A 65 5.62 5.37 8.83
C GLU A 65 6.34 4.03 8.64
N PHE A 66 6.14 3.12 9.60
CA PHE A 66 6.71 1.77 9.59
C PHE A 66 5.57 0.76 9.74
N GLY A 67 5.68 -0.35 9.02
CA GLY A 67 4.68 -1.41 9.00
C GLY A 67 4.30 -1.80 7.57
N SER A 68 3.35 -2.72 7.45
CA SER A 68 2.86 -3.19 6.15
C SER A 68 2.06 -2.11 5.44
N LYS A 69 2.34 -1.93 4.16
CA LYS A 69 1.46 -1.25 3.21
C LYS A 69 0.41 -2.24 2.71
N ILE A 70 -0.86 -1.82 2.78
CA ILE A 70 -1.99 -2.64 2.34
C ILE A 70 -2.81 -1.92 1.29
N ASN A 71 -3.29 -2.68 0.31
CA ASN A 71 -4.28 -2.25 -0.65
C ASN A 71 -5.56 -3.04 -0.40
N VAL A 72 -6.69 -2.34 -0.23
CA VAL A 72 -7.96 -2.94 0.18
C VAL A 72 -9.06 -2.46 -0.74
N SER A 73 -9.87 -3.40 -1.20
CA SER A 73 -11.12 -3.13 -1.90
C SER A 73 -12.32 -3.47 -1.02
N LEU A 74 -13.41 -2.74 -1.19
CA LEU A 74 -14.68 -2.97 -0.52
C LEU A 74 -15.74 -3.26 -1.58
N MET A 75 -16.33 -4.45 -1.54
CA MET A 75 -17.27 -4.94 -2.54
C MET A 75 -18.49 -5.55 -1.83
N SER A 76 -19.68 -4.98 -2.04
CA SER A 76 -20.95 -5.50 -1.47
C SER A 76 -20.90 -5.76 0.05
N GLY A 77 -20.18 -4.92 0.80
CA GLY A 77 -20.01 -5.06 2.26
C GLY A 77 -18.82 -5.91 2.71
N PHE A 78 -18.16 -6.63 1.80
CA PHE A 78 -16.95 -7.41 2.07
C PHE A 78 -15.69 -6.59 1.79
N ALA A 79 -14.79 -6.52 2.77
CA ALA A 79 -13.48 -5.92 2.60
C ALA A 79 -12.48 -7.03 2.25
N ARG A 80 -11.72 -6.84 1.17
CA ARG A 80 -10.68 -7.77 0.73
C ARG A 80 -9.34 -7.05 0.68
N ILE A 81 -8.31 -7.68 1.25
CA ILE A 81 -6.92 -7.25 1.08
C ILE A 81 -6.48 -7.77 -0.30
N ASN A 82 -6.19 -6.87 -1.23
CA ASN A 82 -5.72 -7.22 -2.57
C ASN A 82 -4.19 -7.31 -2.61
N GLN A 83 -3.50 -6.41 -1.91
CA GLN A 83 -2.05 -6.43 -1.79
C GLN A 83 -1.63 -6.16 -0.36
N PHE A 84 -0.57 -6.84 0.07
CA PHE A 84 0.08 -6.70 1.36
C PHE A 84 1.58 -6.79 1.12
N ASP A 85 2.33 -5.76 1.52
CA ASP A 85 3.79 -5.76 1.42
C ASP A 85 4.37 -4.85 2.51
N PHE A 86 5.59 -5.10 2.94
CA PHE A 86 6.35 -4.17 3.79
C PHE A 86 7.10 -3.12 2.96
N GLU A 87 7.26 -3.34 1.66
CA GLU A 87 7.80 -2.38 0.71
C GLU A 87 6.75 -1.36 0.26
N ALA A 88 7.23 -0.19 -0.16
CA ALA A 88 6.38 0.83 -0.75
C ALA A 88 6.06 0.47 -2.21
N PHE A 89 4.80 0.14 -2.50
CA PHE A 89 4.30 -0.03 -3.86
C PHE A 89 3.35 1.10 -4.28
N ASN A 90 3.16 1.30 -5.58
CA ASN A 90 2.17 2.24 -6.11
C ASN A 90 0.82 1.54 -6.25
N GLU A 91 -0.21 1.96 -5.51
CA GLU A 91 -1.48 1.23 -5.53
C GLU A 91 -2.23 1.37 -6.88
N SER A 92 -1.93 2.43 -7.64
CA SER A 92 -2.63 2.72 -8.90
C SER A 92 -2.43 1.67 -9.98
N THR A 93 -1.33 0.90 -9.93
CA THR A 93 -1.03 -0.14 -10.92
C THR A 93 -1.98 -1.33 -10.79
N PHE A 94 -2.56 -1.54 -9.61
CA PHE A 94 -3.40 -2.70 -9.30
C PHE A 94 -4.88 -2.50 -9.65
N LEU A 95 -5.30 -1.31 -10.09
CA LEU A 95 -6.72 -1.04 -10.36
C LEU A 95 -7.33 -2.02 -11.37
N LYS A 96 -6.62 -2.27 -12.48
CA LYS A 96 -7.10 -3.13 -13.57
C LYS A 96 -7.31 -4.55 -13.06
N GLU A 97 -6.33 -5.07 -12.31
CA GLU A 97 -6.38 -6.38 -11.67
C GLU A 97 -7.57 -6.49 -10.72
N GLN A 98 -7.76 -5.53 -9.81
CA GLN A 98 -8.90 -5.52 -8.88
C GLN A 98 -10.27 -5.51 -9.57
N VAL A 99 -10.38 -4.82 -10.71
CA VAL A 99 -11.62 -4.79 -11.50
C VAL A 99 -11.88 -6.12 -12.21
N GLU A 100 -10.83 -6.79 -12.73
CA GLU A 100 -10.99 -8.13 -13.30
C GLU A 100 -11.25 -9.18 -12.22
N GLU A 101 -10.64 -9.07 -11.03
CA GLU A 101 -10.97 -9.92 -9.87
C GLU A 101 -12.44 -9.76 -9.46
N TYR A 102 -12.95 -8.53 -9.43
CA TYR A 102 -14.37 -8.26 -9.17
C TYR A 102 -15.25 -9.01 -10.19
N LYS A 103 -14.91 -8.91 -11.48
CA LYS A 103 -15.65 -9.58 -12.54
C LYS A 103 -15.58 -11.10 -12.41
N ASN A 104 -14.42 -11.66 -12.07
CA ASN A 104 -14.28 -13.10 -11.86
C ASN A 104 -15.13 -13.57 -10.67
N PHE A 105 -15.25 -12.74 -9.62
CA PHE A 105 -16.01 -13.09 -8.43
C PHE A 105 -17.53 -12.93 -8.61
N PHE A 106 -18.00 -11.84 -9.23
CA PHE A 106 -19.43 -11.53 -9.38
C PHE A 106 -20.01 -11.90 -10.75
N GLY A 107 -19.17 -12.28 -11.72
CA GLY A 107 -19.56 -12.58 -13.10
C GLY A 107 -19.84 -11.34 -13.96
N CYS A 108 -19.72 -10.13 -13.42
CA CYS A 108 -20.00 -8.89 -14.13
C CYS A 108 -19.03 -7.76 -13.74
N TYR A 109 -18.88 -6.76 -14.63
CA TYR A 109 -18.13 -5.56 -14.28
C TYR A 109 -18.94 -4.66 -13.32
N PRO A 110 -18.27 -3.92 -12.42
CA PRO A 110 -18.97 -3.00 -11.53
C PRO A 110 -19.53 -1.82 -12.33
N GLU A 111 -20.71 -1.31 -11.93
CA GLU A 111 -21.28 -0.11 -12.56
C GLU A 111 -20.43 1.14 -12.27
N VAL A 112 -19.94 1.25 -11.03
CA VAL A 112 -19.14 2.38 -10.55
C VAL A 112 -17.91 1.88 -9.78
N VAL A 113 -16.77 2.51 -10.03
CA VAL A 113 -15.52 2.30 -9.27
C VAL A 113 -15.20 3.58 -8.50
N GLN A 114 -15.10 3.46 -7.17
CA GLN A 114 -14.78 4.57 -6.29
C GLN A 114 -13.38 4.38 -5.71
N THR A 115 -12.48 5.34 -5.95
CA THR A 115 -11.08 5.24 -5.51
C THR A 115 -10.54 6.57 -5.03
N ASP A 116 -9.34 6.53 -4.44
CA ASP A 116 -8.51 7.71 -4.23
C ASP A 116 -8.00 8.28 -5.56
N ASP A 117 -7.57 9.54 -5.54
CA ASP A 117 -7.09 10.25 -6.73
C ASP A 117 -5.83 9.59 -7.34
N ILE A 118 -5.01 8.90 -6.52
CA ILE A 118 -3.79 8.21 -7.00
C ILE A 118 -4.09 7.12 -8.03
N TYR A 119 -5.23 6.44 -7.92
CA TYR A 119 -5.67 5.41 -8.88
C TYR A 119 -6.11 5.99 -10.22
N MET A 120 -6.37 7.29 -10.31
CA MET A 120 -7.01 7.89 -11.46
C MET A 120 -6.00 8.39 -12.50
N THR A 121 -5.07 7.50 -12.86
CA THR A 121 -4.10 7.68 -13.95
C THR A 121 -4.80 7.73 -15.32
N ARG A 122 -4.12 8.23 -16.36
CA ARG A 122 -4.68 8.26 -17.73
C ARG A 122 -5.03 6.84 -18.20
N ASP A 123 -4.12 5.92 -17.96
CA ASP A 123 -4.24 4.50 -18.31
C ASP A 123 -5.47 3.84 -17.68
N ASN A 124 -5.67 4.08 -16.39
CA ASN A 124 -6.80 3.54 -15.65
C ASN A 124 -8.13 4.14 -16.10
N ARG A 125 -8.15 5.42 -16.47
CA ARG A 125 -9.35 6.07 -17.01
C ARG A 125 -9.74 5.50 -18.38
N SER A 126 -8.77 5.31 -19.27
CA SER A 126 -9.02 4.69 -20.58
C SER A 126 -9.58 3.28 -20.40
N TYR A 127 -8.95 2.47 -19.56
CA TYR A 127 -9.39 1.11 -19.24
C TYR A 127 -10.83 1.05 -18.72
N LEU A 128 -11.20 1.93 -17.79
CA LEU A 128 -12.56 1.98 -17.24
C LEU A 128 -13.57 2.46 -18.30
N LYS A 129 -13.20 3.47 -19.11
CA LYS A 129 -14.05 4.02 -20.17
C LYS A 129 -14.35 2.98 -21.26
N GLU A 130 -13.34 2.22 -21.68
CA GLU A 130 -13.48 1.16 -22.69
C GLU A 130 -14.48 0.07 -22.26
N ARG A 131 -14.58 -0.19 -20.95
CA ARG A 131 -15.51 -1.17 -20.36
C ARG A 131 -16.84 -0.58 -19.93
N GLY A 132 -17.08 0.71 -20.18
CA GLY A 132 -18.31 1.39 -19.78
C GLY A 132 -18.46 1.58 -18.26
N ILE A 133 -17.38 1.44 -17.50
CA ILE A 133 -17.39 1.53 -16.02
C ILE A 133 -17.30 3.01 -15.62
N ARG A 134 -18.25 3.48 -14.81
CA ARG A 134 -18.20 4.85 -14.27
C ARG A 134 -17.18 4.94 -13.14
N HIS A 135 -16.60 6.12 -12.91
CA HIS A 135 -15.71 6.34 -11.77
C HIS A 135 -15.96 7.68 -11.06
N THR A 136 -15.60 7.79 -9.78
CA THR A 136 -15.75 9.02 -8.98
C THR A 136 -14.53 9.96 -9.04
N GLY A 137 -13.46 9.56 -9.73
CA GLY A 137 -12.27 10.38 -9.93
C GLY A 137 -12.54 11.74 -10.58
N ARG A 138 -11.85 12.79 -10.13
CA ARG A 138 -12.00 14.15 -10.67
C ARG A 138 -11.64 14.20 -12.17
N PRO A 139 -12.29 15.04 -12.99
CA PRO A 139 -11.89 15.24 -14.38
C PRO A 139 -10.44 15.71 -14.50
N LEU A 140 -9.75 15.30 -15.58
CA LEU A 140 -8.43 15.83 -15.91
C LEU A 140 -8.55 17.25 -16.46
N GLY A 141 -7.62 18.13 -16.07
CA GLY A 141 -7.53 19.50 -16.60
C GLY A 141 -8.36 20.53 -15.84
N ARG A 142 -8.74 21.61 -16.55
CA ARG A 142 -9.44 22.76 -15.96
C ARG A 142 -10.79 22.32 -15.41
N LYS A 143 -11.05 22.63 -14.14
CA LYS A 143 -12.37 22.40 -13.53
C LYS A 143 -13.44 23.06 -14.41
N PRO A 144 -14.46 22.32 -14.88
CA PRO A 144 -15.54 22.92 -15.64
C PRO A 144 -16.18 24.05 -14.83
N LYS A 145 -16.63 25.11 -15.52
CA LYS A 145 -17.44 26.16 -14.88
C LYS A 145 -18.60 25.47 -14.16
N LYS A 146 -18.94 25.92 -12.96
CA LYS A 146 -20.00 25.32 -12.12
C LYS A 146 -21.33 25.37 -12.89
N GLU A 147 -21.62 24.35 -13.68
CA GLU A 147 -22.97 24.13 -14.19
C GLU A 147 -23.87 23.80 -13.00
N ALA A 148 -25.09 24.33 -13.01
CA ALA A 148 -26.08 24.08 -11.98
C ALA A 148 -26.45 22.59 -11.98
N GLN A 149 -25.72 21.79 -11.21
CA GLN A 149 -26.07 20.38 -11.03
C GLN A 149 -27.47 20.29 -10.42
N THR A 150 -28.37 19.56 -11.08
CA THR A 150 -29.70 19.22 -10.57
C THR A 150 -29.59 18.63 -9.16
N ARG A 151 -30.56 18.94 -8.30
CA ARG A 151 -30.64 18.42 -6.91
C ARG A 151 -30.42 16.90 -6.83
N TYR A 152 -31.02 16.15 -7.75
CA TYR A 152 -30.87 14.69 -7.87
C TYR A 152 -29.41 14.24 -8.05
N LYS A 153 -28.64 14.90 -8.95
CA LYS A 153 -27.23 14.58 -9.18
C LYS A 153 -26.36 14.86 -7.95
N ARG A 154 -26.68 15.94 -7.21
CA ARG A 154 -25.98 16.27 -5.95
C ARG A 154 -26.25 15.24 -4.87
N GLU A 155 -27.51 14.79 -4.73
CA GLU A 155 -27.87 13.76 -3.75
C GLU A 155 -27.24 12.40 -4.10
N LYS A 156 -27.23 12.00 -5.38
CA LYS A 156 -26.55 10.77 -5.83
C LYS A 156 -25.05 10.80 -5.53
N GLN A 157 -24.35 11.89 -5.88
CA GLN A 157 -22.92 12.05 -5.57
C GLN A 157 -22.64 12.07 -4.06
N ARG A 158 -23.55 12.62 -3.25
CA ARG A 158 -23.41 12.61 -1.80
C ARG A 158 -23.52 11.18 -1.24
N LYS A 159 -24.46 10.38 -1.75
CA LYS A 159 -24.58 8.96 -1.39
C LYS A 159 -23.34 8.17 -1.80
N GLU A 160 -22.89 8.29 -3.05
CA GLU A 160 -21.66 7.64 -3.55
C GLU A 160 -20.44 8.06 -2.70
N LYS A 161 -20.31 9.33 -2.29
CA LYS A 161 -19.23 9.76 -1.39
C LYS A 161 -19.35 9.17 0.03
N ASN A 162 -20.56 9.02 0.54
CA ASN A 162 -20.78 8.43 1.87
C ASN A 162 -20.41 6.93 1.88
N GLU A 163 -20.57 6.22 0.77
CA GLU A 163 -20.13 4.82 0.63
C GLU A 163 -18.62 4.70 0.80
N ARG A 164 -17.84 5.64 0.22
CA ARG A 164 -16.39 5.70 0.45
C ARG A 164 -16.03 5.82 1.93
N ASN A 165 -16.82 6.51 2.76
CA ASN A 165 -16.54 6.58 4.20
C ASN A 165 -16.60 5.20 4.88
N GLN A 166 -17.28 4.21 4.30
CA GLN A 166 -17.29 2.85 4.83
C GLN A 166 -15.91 2.20 4.76
N ILE A 167 -15.13 2.47 3.70
CA ILE A 167 -13.76 1.94 3.59
C ILE A 167 -12.85 2.58 4.63
N GLU A 168 -13.01 3.88 4.91
CA GLU A 168 -12.29 4.56 5.98
C GLU A 168 -12.64 3.97 7.36
N GLY A 169 -13.92 3.63 7.58
CA GLY A 169 -14.36 2.90 8.75
C GLY A 169 -13.69 1.53 8.88
N LYS A 170 -13.57 0.77 7.79
CA LYS A 170 -12.86 -0.52 7.76
C LYS A 170 -11.36 -0.38 8.03
N PHE A 171 -10.71 0.65 7.49
CA PHE A 171 -9.33 0.98 7.85
C PHE A 171 -9.20 1.36 9.33
N GLY A 172 -10.15 2.12 9.88
CA GLY A 172 -10.21 2.44 11.31
C GLY A 172 -10.33 1.19 12.18
N GLN A 173 -11.23 0.26 11.82
CA GLN A 173 -11.37 -1.05 12.46
C GLN A 173 -10.08 -1.87 12.35
N GLY A 174 -9.46 -1.92 11.16
CA GLY A 174 -8.16 -2.56 10.92
C GLY A 174 -7.06 -2.04 11.86
N LYS A 175 -6.95 -0.72 11.99
CA LYS A 175 -5.91 -0.06 12.77
C LYS A 175 -6.11 -0.19 14.27
N ALA A 176 -7.34 0.00 14.75
CA ALA A 176 -7.65 0.01 16.18
C ALA A 176 -7.98 -1.39 16.74
N GLY A 177 -8.74 -2.19 15.99
CA GLY A 177 -9.23 -3.51 16.42
C GLY A 177 -8.26 -4.65 16.12
N TYR A 178 -7.49 -4.58 15.03
CA TYR A 178 -6.59 -5.66 14.59
C TYR A 178 -5.10 -5.31 14.75
N ASN A 179 -4.78 -4.30 15.55
CA ASN A 179 -3.40 -3.85 15.82
C ASN A 179 -2.55 -3.57 14.56
N ARG A 180 -3.15 -3.36 13.37
CA ARG A 180 -2.38 -3.11 12.12
C ARG A 180 -1.61 -1.79 12.10
N ASN A 181 -1.74 -0.97 13.14
CA ASN A 181 -0.94 0.23 13.38
C ASN A 181 0.26 -0.02 14.31
N LYS A 182 0.45 -1.22 14.84
CA LYS A 182 1.53 -1.56 15.77
C LYS A 182 2.50 -2.52 15.11
N ILE A 183 3.79 -2.24 15.29
CA ILE A 183 4.84 -3.21 14.98
C ILE A 183 4.88 -4.21 16.14
N MET A 184 4.35 -5.40 15.90
CA MET A 184 4.33 -6.49 16.88
C MET A 184 5.60 -7.34 16.76
N THR A 185 5.98 -8.03 17.83
CA THR A 185 7.09 -8.99 17.87
C THR A 185 6.74 -10.30 17.15
N GLN A 186 6.48 -10.22 15.84
CA GLN A 186 6.06 -11.34 14.99
C GLN A 186 7.04 -11.51 13.81
N LEU A 187 7.17 -12.76 13.34
CA LEU A 187 7.91 -13.13 12.13
C LEU A 187 7.14 -12.66 10.89
N SER A 188 7.83 -12.42 9.76
CA SER A 188 7.23 -11.97 8.49
C SER A 188 5.98 -12.76 8.13
N ASP A 189 6.09 -14.08 8.19
CA ASP A 189 5.07 -15.03 7.74
C ASP A 189 3.83 -15.00 8.66
N THR A 190 3.99 -14.56 9.91
CA THR A 190 2.89 -14.41 10.88
C THR A 190 2.22 -13.05 10.79
N HIS A 191 2.83 -12.05 10.13
CA HIS A 191 2.19 -10.74 9.89
C HIS A 191 1.17 -10.78 8.75
N GLU A 192 1.28 -11.78 7.87
CA GLU A 192 0.38 -11.98 6.72
C GLU A 192 -0.93 -12.70 7.10
N SER A 193 -0.95 -13.38 8.25
CA SER A 193 -2.10 -14.15 8.77
C SER A 193 -3.17 -13.29 9.45
#